data_AF-A0A0F9YLW4-F1
#
_entry.id   AF-A0A0F9YLW4-F1
#
_cell.length_a   1.000
_cell.length_b   1.000
_cell.length_c   1.000
_cell.angle_alpha   90.00
_cell.angle_beta   90.00
_cell.angle_gamma   90.00
#
_symmetry.space_group_name_H-M   'P 1'
#
loop_
_entity.id
_entity.type
_entity.pdbx_description
1 polymer ?
#
loop_
_entity_poly.entity_id
_entity_poly.type
_entity_poly.pdbx_seq_one_letter_code
_entity_poly.pdbx_strand_id
1 'polypeptide(L)' 'MNKFIPMNVNPVPDSVLRVFLDYKALSDKPSVEPQPQQFNKFIRNGFTMIEWGGLQ' A
#
# COMPACT_ATOMS: atom_id res chain seq x y z
N MET A 1 0.77 5.99 -7.94
CA MET A 1 2.17 5.81 -7.50
C MET A 1 3.13 5.91 -8.68
N ASN A 2 3.14 5.02 -9.68
CA ASN A 2 4.15 5.09 -10.78
C ASN A 2 4.22 6.40 -11.57
N LYS A 3 3.11 7.13 -11.72
CA LYS A 3 3.11 8.48 -12.33
C LYS A 3 3.82 9.53 -11.47
N PHE A 4 3.78 9.36 -10.15
CA PHE A 4 4.32 10.31 -9.16
C PHE A 4 5.68 9.86 -8.60
N ILE A 5 5.93 8.56 -8.57
CA ILE A 5 7.15 7.89 -8.11
C ILE A 5 7.42 6.74 -9.10
N PRO A 6 8.07 7.00 -10.23
CA PRO A 6 8.36 5.96 -11.22
C PRO A 6 9.41 4.99 -10.66
N MET A 7 9.12 3.70 -10.76
CA MET A 7 10.06 2.63 -10.43
C MET A 7 10.22 1.71 -11.65
N ASN A 8 11.46 1.52 -12.09
CA ASN A 8 11.79 0.58 -13.15
C ASN A 8 12.47 -0.64 -12.50
N VAL A 9 11.84 -1.80 -12.59
CA VAL A 9 12.33 -3.05 -12.01
C VAL A 9 12.56 -4.05 -13.13
N ASN A 10 13.77 -4.59 -13.19
CA ASN A 10 14.18 -5.60 -14.16
C ASN A 10 14.77 -6.83 -13.43
N PRO A 11 14.25 -8.05 -13.64
CA PRO A 11 13.16 -8.42 -14.56
C PRO A 11 11.81 -7.78 -14.18
N VAL A 12 10.88 -7.72 -15.13
CA VAL A 12 9.53 -7.20 -14.90
C VAL A 12 8.80 -8.13 -13.92
N PRO A 13 8.16 -7.63 -12.84
CA PRO A 13 7.38 -8.47 -11.94
C PRO A 13 6.14 -9.08 -12.61
N ASP A 14 5.91 -10.35 -12.35
CA ASP A 14 4.71 -11.10 -12.73
C ASP A 14 3.48 -10.69 -11.91
N SER A 15 3.71 -10.21 -10.68
CA SER A 15 2.64 -9.73 -9.78
C SER A 15 3.09 -8.46 -9.06
N VAL A 16 2.21 -7.46 -8.98
CA VAL A 16 2.49 -6.22 -8.25
C VAL A 16 1.35 -5.88 -7.30
N LEU A 17 1.67 -5.75 -6.01
CA LEU A 17 0.77 -5.20 -4.98
C LEU A 17 1.26 -3.83 -4.55
N ARG A 18 0.37 -2.85 -4.48
CA ARG A 18 0.68 -1.48 -4.00
C ARG A 18 -0.18 -1.15 -2.80
N VAL A 19 0.47 -0.77 -1.71
CA VAL A 19 -0.17 -0.31 -0.48
C VAL A 19 0.16 1.17 -0.29
N PHE A 20 -0.89 1.99 -0.32
CA PHE A 20 -0.78 3.41 -0.02
C PHE A 20 -1.25 3.67 1.41
N LEU A 21 -0.40 4.27 2.23
CA LEU A 21 -0.75 4.76 3.55
C LEU A 21 -1.22 6.20 3.43
N ASP A 22 -2.49 6.41 3.73
CA ASP A 22 -3.06 7.73 4.00
C ASP A 22 -3.34 7.82 5.51
N TYR A 23 -2.96 8.94 6.12
CA TYR A 23 -3.16 9.16 7.54
C TYR A 23 -3.39 10.63 7.84
N LYS A 24 -4.15 10.88 8.90
CA LYS A 24 -4.41 12.22 9.41
C LYS A 24 -4.16 12.25 10.91
N ALA A 25 -3.52 13.31 11.40
CA ALA A 25 -3.37 13.54 12.82
C ALA A 25 -4.75 13.66 13.48
N LEU A 26 -4.94 12.94 14.58
CA LEU A 26 -6.12 13.09 15.43
C LEU A 26 -5.90 14.30 16.36
N SER A 27 -6.92 15.12 16.55
CA SER A 27 -6.87 16.20 17.54
C SER A 27 -6.93 15.65 18.97
N ASP A 28 -7.66 14.55 19.16
CA ASP A 28 -7.97 13.95 20.45
C ASP A 28 -8.07 12.42 20.31
N LYS A 29 -8.05 11.72 21.45
CA LYS A 29 -8.27 10.27 21.48
C LYS A 29 -9.71 9.95 21.07
N PRO A 30 -9.95 9.03 20.12
CA PRO A 30 -11.30 8.69 19.70
C PRO A 30 -12.06 7.96 20.81
N SER A 31 -13.37 8.20 20.89
CA SER A 31 -14.27 7.54 21.87
C SER A 31 -14.49 6.05 21.58
N VAL A 32 -14.21 5.62 20.36
CA VAL A 32 -14.30 4.23 19.89
C VAL A 32 -13.05 3.90 19.09
N GLU A 33 -12.54 2.68 19.25
CA GLU A 33 -11.39 2.21 18.48
C GLU A 33 -11.72 2.14 16.97
N PRO A 34 -10.81 2.59 16.09
CA PRO A 34 -10.99 2.44 14.66
C PRO A 34 -11.12 0.96 14.29
N GLN A 35 -12.07 0.65 13.43
CA GLN A 35 -12.18 -0.70 12.89
C GLN A 35 -11.01 -0.98 11.95
N PRO A 36 -10.31 -2.13 12.09
CA PRO A 36 -9.25 -2.49 11.17
C PRO A 36 -9.75 -2.60 9.73
N GLN A 37 -8.98 -2.06 8.80
CA GLN A 37 -9.25 -2.23 7.37
C GLN A 37 -9.23 -3.72 6.98
N GLN A 38 -10.15 -4.10 6.10
CA GLN A 38 -10.19 -5.45 5.56
C GLN A 38 -9.58 -5.45 4.16
N PHE A 39 -8.67 -6.39 3.91
CA PHE A 39 -8.06 -6.57 2.61
C PHE A 39 -8.46 -7.92 2.01
N ASN A 40 -8.77 -7.89 0.73
CA ASN A 40 -8.89 -9.12 -0.05
C ASN A 40 -7.53 -9.80 -0.17
N LYS A 41 -7.53 -11.13 -0.20
CA LYS A 41 -6.31 -11.92 -0.43
C LYS A 41 -5.69 -11.54 -1.78
N PHE A 42 -4.40 -11.21 -1.77
CA PHE A 42 -3.62 -11.02 -2.97
C PHE A 42 -2.98 -12.35 -3.42
N ILE A 43 -3.12 -12.68 -4.71
CA ILE A 43 -2.51 -13.88 -5.31
C ILE A 43 -1.16 -13.50 -5.90
N ARG A 44 -0.13 -14.27 -5.53
CA ARG A 44 1.25 -14.07 -5.98
C ARG A 44 1.59 -15.11 -7.05
N ASN A 45 1.92 -14.65 -8.25
CA ASN A 45 2.45 -15.48 -9.32
C ASN A 45 3.88 -15.04 -9.60
N GLY A 46 4.81 -15.98 -9.75
CA GLY A 46 6.19 -15.70 -10.15
C GLY A 46 6.90 -14.64 -9.30
N PHE A 47 7.73 -13.82 -9.96
CA PHE A 47 8.40 -12.69 -9.33
C PHE A 47 7.37 -11.64 -8.91
N THR A 48 7.21 -11.45 -7.61
CA THR A 48 6.23 -10.51 -7.03
C THR A 48 6.93 -9.30 -6.44
N MET A 49 6.45 -8.11 -6.80
CA MET A 49 6.85 -6.85 -6.19
C MET A 49 5.74 -6.34 -5.27
N ILE A 50 6.11 -5.90 -4.07
CA ILE A 50 5.21 -5.19 -3.16
C ILE A 50 5.79 -3.79 -2.97
N GLU A 51 5.00 -2.77 -3.32
CA GLU A 51 5.30 -1.38 -3.01
C GLU A 51 4.48 -0.96 -1.79
N TRP A 52 5.14 -0.32 -0.83
CA TRP A 52 4.48 0.25 0.34
C TRP A 52 5.01 1.66 0.55
N GLY A 53 4.11 2.64 0.58
CA GLY A 53 4.46 4.02 0.89
C GLY A 53 3.22 4.86 1.11
N GLY A 54 3.42 6.15 1.32
CA GLY A 54 2.36 7.15 1.43
C GLY A 54 2.87 8.48 0.90
N LEU A 55 2.04 9.51 0.97
CA LEU A 55 2.48 10.89 0.79
C LEU A 55 2.19 11.64 2.10
N GLN A 56 3.05 12.59 2.45
CA GLN A 56 2.83 13.52 3.55
C GLN A 56 2.28 14.84 2.99
#